data_AF-A0A6G6D048-F1
#
_entry.id   AF-A0A6G6D048-F1
#
_cell.length_a   1.000
_cell.length_b   1.000
_cell.length_c   1.000
_cell.angle_alpha   90.00
_cell.angle_beta   90.00
_cell.angle_gamma   90.00
#
_symmetry.space_group_name_H-M   'P 1'
#
loop_
_entity.id
_entity.type
_entity.pdbx_description
1 polymer ?
#
loop_
_entity_poly.entity_id
_entity_poly.type
_entity_poly.pdbx_seq_one_letter_code
_entity_poly.pdbx_strand_id
1 'polypeptide(L)' 'VTGSSDNEYFYVDFREYEYDLKWEFPRENLEFGKVLGSGAFGKVMNATAYGISKTGVSIQVAVKMLK' A
#
# COMPACT_ATOMS: atom_id res chain seq x y z
N VAL A 1 -32.07 -1.74 -4.08
CA VAL A 1 -33.20 -2.67 -4.25
C VAL A 1 -32.69 -4.02 -3.82
N THR A 2 -33.10 -4.46 -2.64
CA THR A 2 -32.67 -5.72 -2.02
C THR A 2 -33.19 -6.90 -2.83
N GLY A 3 -32.29 -7.82 -3.20
CA GLY A 3 -32.66 -9.10 -3.78
C GLY A 3 -32.82 -10.16 -2.69
N SER A 4 -33.93 -10.86 -2.70
CA SER A 4 -34.26 -11.97 -1.80
C SER A 4 -33.44 -13.23 -2.11
N SER A 5 -32.15 -13.24 -1.77
CA SER A 5 -31.33 -14.46 -1.69
C SER A 5 -30.14 -14.23 -0.75
N ASP A 6 -29.93 -15.14 0.22
CA ASP A 6 -28.90 -15.05 1.28
C ASP A 6 -27.42 -15.08 0.79
N ASN A 7 -27.16 -14.92 -0.52
CA ASN A 7 -25.84 -14.91 -1.15
C ASN A 7 -25.61 -13.68 -2.05
N GLU A 8 -26.23 -12.54 -1.73
CA GLU A 8 -25.98 -11.29 -2.46
C GLU A 8 -24.63 -10.69 -2.03
N TYR A 9 -23.69 -10.61 -2.98
CA TYR A 9 -22.41 -9.93 -2.79
C TYR A 9 -22.53 -8.48 -3.26
N PHE A 10 -22.07 -7.53 -2.45
CA PHE A 10 -21.86 -6.16 -2.87
C PHE A 10 -20.37 -5.86 -2.95
N TYR A 11 -19.99 -5.04 -3.92
CA TYR A 11 -18.64 -4.50 -4.02
C TYR A 11 -18.55 -3.24 -3.18
N VAL A 12 -17.47 -3.13 -2.39
CA VAL A 12 -17.14 -1.90 -1.70
C VAL A 12 -16.48 -0.97 -2.71
N ASP A 13 -17.08 0.20 -2.95
CA ASP A 13 -16.43 1.25 -3.73
C ASP A 13 -15.49 2.05 -2.82
N PHE A 14 -14.20 1.72 -2.89
CA PHE A 14 -13.17 2.40 -2.08
C PHE A 14 -13.02 3.89 -2.38
N ARG A 15 -13.58 4.40 -3.49
CA ARG A 15 -13.57 5.83 -3.82
C ARG A 15 -14.52 6.65 -2.93
N GLU A 16 -15.48 5.98 -2.29
CA GLU A 16 -16.40 6.62 -1.34
C GLU A 16 -15.79 6.75 0.07
N TYR A 17 -14.61 6.17 0.29
CA TYR A 17 -13.90 6.23 1.57
C TYR A 17 -12.79 7.25 1.53
N GLU A 18 -12.66 8.04 2.60
CA GLU A 18 -11.56 8.98 2.75
C GLU A 18 -10.26 8.26 3.09
N TYR A 19 -9.16 8.75 2.53
CA TYR A 19 -7.82 8.29 2.87
C TYR A 19 -7.36 8.87 4.20
N ASP A 20 -7.03 8.01 5.16
CA ASP A 20 -6.54 8.43 6.46
C ASP A 20 -5.06 8.85 6.38
N LEU A 21 -4.81 10.16 6.50
CA LEU A 21 -3.48 10.78 6.42
C LEU A 21 -2.49 10.25 7.48
N LYS A 22 -2.93 9.54 8.52
CA LYS A 22 -2.02 8.90 9.48
C LYS A 22 -1.10 7.86 8.83
N TRP A 23 -1.47 7.35 7.64
CA TRP A 23 -0.69 6.38 6.88
C TRP A 23 0.37 7.02 5.97
N GLU A 24 0.40 8.35 5.86
CA GLU A 24 1.44 9.04 5.11
C GLU A 24 2.81 8.82 5.76
N PHE A 25 3.82 8.66 4.90
CA PHE A 25 5.19 8.43 5.33
C PHE A 25 6.15 9.28 4.48
N PRO A 26 7.08 10.04 5.10
CA PRO A 26 8.02 10.88 4.36
C PRO A 26 8.83 10.05 3.35
N ARG A 27 8.73 10.39 2.07
CA ARG A 27 9.35 9.62 0.98
C ARG A 27 10.88 9.65 1.07
N GLU A 28 11.44 10.74 1.57
CA GLU A 28 12.86 10.92 1.86
C GLU A 28 13.40 9.89 2.88
N ASN A 29 12.53 9.30 3.69
CA ASN A 29 12.89 8.25 4.64
C ASN A 29 12.73 6.84 4.05
N LEU A 30 12.51 6.70 2.73
CA LEU A 30 12.52 5.43 2.00
C LEU A 30 13.74 5.34 1.09
N GLU A 31 14.58 4.34 1.32
CA GLU A 31 15.66 3.97 0.42
C GLU A 31 15.27 2.75 -0.41
N PHE A 32 15.19 2.90 -1.74
CA PHE A 32 14.81 1.82 -2.64
C PHE A 32 15.97 0.89 -2.97
N GLY A 33 15.73 -0.42 -2.87
CA GLY A 33 16.64 -1.48 -3.25
C GLY A 33 16.21 -2.20 -4.54
N LYS A 34 16.45 -3.51 -4.58
CA LYS A 34 16.16 -4.35 -5.77
C LYS A 34 14.66 -4.50 -6.05
N VAL A 35 14.32 -4.74 -7.31
CA VAL A 35 12.97 -5.16 -7.72
C VAL A 35 12.71 -6.58 -7.21
N LEU A 36 11.57 -6.79 -6.55
CA LEU A 36 11.08 -8.09 -6.11
C LEU A 36 10.16 -8.74 -7.15
N GLY A 37 9.42 -7.92 -7.90
CA GLY A 37 8.58 -8.38 -9.01
C GLY A 37 8.04 -7.22 -9.85
N SER A 38 7.73 -7.47 -11.11
CA SER A 38 7.14 -6.47 -12.02
C SER A 38 6.08 -7.12 -12.91
N GLY A 39 5.01 -6.37 -13.17
CA GLY A 39 3.94 -6.77 -14.08
C GLY A 39 3.68 -5.70 -15.15
N ALA A 40 2.51 -5.82 -15.79
CA ALA A 40 2.07 -4.89 -16.83
C ALA A 40 1.95 -3.44 -16.31
N PHE A 41 1.38 -3.26 -15.11
CA PHE A 41 0.98 -1.94 -14.60
C PHE A 41 1.85 -1.40 -13.47
N GLY A 42 2.84 -2.16 -13.00
CA GLY A 42 3.65 -1.72 -11.86
C GLY A 42 4.75 -2.67 -11.46
N LYS A 43 5.36 -2.37 -10.31
CA LYS A 43 6.43 -3.14 -9.70
C LYS A 43 6.38 -3.09 -8.18
N VAL A 44 6.98 -4.10 -7.58
CA VAL A 44 7.25 -4.18 -6.15
C VAL A 44 8.76 -4.17 -5.96
N MET A 45 9.25 -3.29 -5.09
CA MET A 45 10.66 -3.14 -4.77
C MET A 45 10.89 -3.43 -3.29
N ASN A 46 12.05 -4.00 -2.97
CA ASN A 46 12.56 -3.97 -1.61
C ASN A 46 12.93 -2.53 -1.25
N ALA A 47 12.72 -2.11 -0.02
CA ALA A 47 13.17 -0.81 0.46
C ALA A 47 13.52 -0.87 1.95
N THR A 48 14.38 0.05 2.37
CA THR A 48 14.64 0.33 3.79
C THR A 48 13.82 1.56 4.18
N ALA A 49 12.95 1.42 5.17
CA ALA A 49 12.17 2.53 5.73
C ALA A 49 12.75 2.96 7.09
N TYR A 50 13.14 4.22 7.19
CA TYR A 50 13.75 4.79 8.39
C TYR A 50 12.70 5.47 9.26
N GLY A 51 12.51 5.01 10.50
CA GLY A 51 11.57 5.62 11.44
C GLY A 51 10.11 5.21 11.27
N ILE A 52 9.80 4.20 10.43
CA ILE A 52 8.42 3.77 10.16
C ILE A 52 7.71 3.17 11.39
N SER A 53 8.45 2.54 12.29
CA SER A 53 7.91 1.98 13.54
C SER A 53 8.27 2.82 14.76
N LYS A 54 9.55 3.20 14.88
CA LYS A 54 10.11 3.99 15.97
C LYS A 54 11.26 4.84 15.43
N THR A 55 11.43 6.04 15.98
CA THR A 55 12.54 6.94 15.64
C THR A 55 13.89 6.23 15.77
N GLY A 56 14.75 6.36 14.76
CA GLY A 56 16.08 5.75 14.72
C GLY A 56 16.12 4.27 14.35
N VAL A 57 14.97 3.62 14.14
CA VAL A 57 14.91 2.21 13.70
C VAL A 57 14.65 2.15 12.20
N SER A 58 15.45 1.38 11.46
CA SER A 58 15.21 1.05 10.06
C SER A 58 14.57 -0.33 9.91
N ILE A 59 13.60 -0.48 9.01
CA ILE A 59 12.91 -1.74 8.73
C ILE A 59 12.93 -2.03 7.22
N GLN A 60 13.10 -3.30 6.85
CA GLN A 60 12.93 -3.75 5.46
C GLN A 60 11.44 -3.84 5.11
N VAL A 61 11.04 -3.23 4.01
CA VAL A 61 9.65 -3.16 3.55
C VAL A 61 9.55 -3.48 2.06
N ALA A 62 8.35 -3.83 1.60
CA ALA A 62 8.04 -3.91 0.18
C ALA A 62 7.24 -2.67 -0.25
N VAL A 63 7.70 -1.98 -1.30
CA VAL A 63 6.99 -0.82 -1.86
C VAL A 63 6.38 -1.18 -3.19
N LYS A 64 5.05 -1.05 -3.30
CA LYS A 64 4.30 -1.22 -4.54
C LYS A 64 4.13 0.14 -5.22
N MET A 65 4.49 0.21 -6.49
CA MET A 65 4.35 1.43 -7.29
C MET A 65 3.91 1.10 -8.71
N LEU A 66 3.22 2.05 -9.34
CA LEU A 66 2.88 1.98 -10.76
C LEU A 66 4.14 2.15 -11.62
N LYS A 67 4.05 1.74 -12.89
CA LYS A 67 5.11 1.94 -13.88
C LYS A 67 5.13 3.38 -14.39
#